data_AF-C5DHP6-F1
#
_entry.id   AF-C5DHP6-F1
#
_cell.length_a   1.000
_cell.length_b   1.000
_cell.length_c   1.000
_cell.angle_alpha   90.00
_cell.angle_beta   90.00
_cell.angle_gamma   90.00
#
_symmetry.space_group_name_H-M   'P 1'
#
loop_
_entity.id
_entity.type
_entity.pdbx_description
1 polymer ?
#
loop_
_entity_poly.entity_id
_entity_poly.type
_entity_poly.pdbx_seq_one_letter_code
_entity_poly.pdbx_strand_id
1 'polypeptide(L)'
;MASRGITITTNKAITTSKSTLILKHDKFLPPRNMINEFPHDDVLRMCYRRHMRLKPFISQRSMIQTTYVDYVRYKYKNEDYPKKCRASGIAHKTPVQSVLQQAELSLRFCLQAVMQVKKGVSDERSVSNEIRLSRNMLKNILAIEHEKAKLIAQNPRQNYPILREAFSYISPTAHKSSLLLRFNALREFDRCLIRFNMCMGTKL
;
A
#
# COMPACT_ATOMS: atom_id res chain seq x y z
N MET A 1 -5.07 38.36 1.31
CA MET A 1 -3.89 38.30 0.41
C MET A 1 -3.51 36.84 0.21
N ALA A 2 -3.60 36.29 -1.01
CA ALA A 2 -3.11 34.94 -1.28
C ALA A 2 -1.59 34.99 -1.34
N SER A 3 -0.89 34.35 -0.40
CA SER A 3 0.56 34.17 -0.50
C SER A 3 0.87 33.49 -1.82
N ARG A 4 1.62 34.17 -2.70
CA ARG A 4 2.12 33.58 -3.95
C ARG A 4 2.91 32.33 -3.54
N GLY A 5 2.37 31.16 -3.84
CA GLY A 5 3.03 29.90 -3.50
C GLY A 5 4.41 29.89 -4.16
N ILE A 6 5.47 29.69 -3.38
CA ILE A 6 6.82 29.53 -3.90
C ILE A 6 6.79 28.36 -4.88
N THR A 7 7.23 28.60 -6.11
CA THR A 7 7.40 27.56 -7.13
C THR A 7 8.88 27.35 -7.32
N ILE A 8 9.36 26.15 -6.99
CA ILE A 8 10.74 25.72 -7.17
C ILE A 8 10.79 24.86 -8.42
N THR A 9 11.45 25.37 -9.45
CA THR A 9 11.67 24.64 -10.71
C THR A 9 13.08 24.07 -10.73
N THR A 10 13.18 22.78 -11.06
CA THR A 10 14.44 22.07 -11.27
C THR A 10 14.36 21.27 -12.57
N ASN A 11 15.50 20.81 -13.09
CA ASN A 11 15.55 19.95 -14.28
C ASN A 11 14.80 18.62 -14.13
N LYS A 12 14.38 18.25 -12.91
CA LYS A 12 13.71 16.98 -12.60
C LYS A 12 12.24 17.17 -12.21
N ALA A 13 11.87 18.32 -11.67
CA ALA A 13 10.55 18.55 -11.12
C ALA A 13 10.23 20.05 -10.96
N ILE A 14 8.94 20.38 -11.05
CA ILE A 14 8.36 21.68 -10.68
C ILE A 14 7.56 21.46 -9.39
N THR A 15 8.00 22.06 -8.29
CA THR A 15 7.37 21.94 -6.97
C THR A 15 6.69 23.25 -6.61
N THR A 16 5.39 23.19 -6.34
CA THR A 16 4.60 24.27 -5.75
C THR A 16 4.35 23.98 -4.26
N SER A 17 3.71 24.90 -3.54
CA SER A 17 3.27 24.67 -2.16
C SER A 17 2.23 23.53 -2.02
N LYS A 18 1.55 23.14 -3.11
CA LYS A 18 0.47 22.14 -3.10
C LYS A 18 0.83 20.83 -3.79
N SER A 19 1.76 20.85 -4.75
CA SER A 19 2.02 19.72 -5.63
C SER A 19 3.43 19.73 -6.20
N THR A 20 3.92 18.56 -6.57
CA THR A 20 5.16 18.40 -7.34
C THR A 20 4.83 17.72 -8.66
N LEU A 21 5.10 18.41 -9.77
CA LEU A 21 5.11 17.83 -11.10
C LEU A 21 6.51 17.26 -11.36
N ILE A 22 6.60 15.95 -11.51
CA ILE A 22 7.84 15.27 -11.88
C ILE A 22 7.97 15.30 -13.40
N LEU A 23 9.14 15.64 -13.93
CA LEU A 23 9.37 15.69 -15.38
C LEU A 23 9.82 14.34 -15.95
N LYS A 24 10.46 13.48 -15.15
CA LYS A 24 10.91 12.13 -15.53
C LYS A 24 10.17 11.04 -14.75
N HIS A 25 9.13 10.46 -15.35
CA HIS A 25 8.24 9.49 -14.69
C HIS A 25 8.78 8.04 -14.68
N ASP A 26 9.69 7.68 -15.58
CA ASP A 26 10.14 6.29 -15.80
C ASP A 26 10.74 5.62 -14.56
N LYS A 27 11.27 6.42 -13.63
CA LYS A 27 11.83 5.93 -12.36
C LYS A 27 10.77 5.42 -11.38
N PHE A 28 9.51 5.79 -11.60
CA PHE A 28 8.36 5.47 -10.76
C PHE A 28 7.45 4.42 -11.42
N LEU A 29 7.35 4.46 -12.75
CA LEU A 29 6.54 3.51 -13.52
C LEU A 29 7.31 2.21 -13.78
N PRO A 30 6.68 1.03 -13.67
CA PRO A 30 7.28 -0.21 -14.14
C PRO A 30 7.50 -0.14 -15.66
N PRO A 31 8.58 -0.75 -16.21
CA PRO A 31 8.71 -0.96 -17.65
C PRO A 31 7.50 -1.71 -18.19
N ARG A 32 7.18 -1.48 -19.47
CA ARG A 32 6.18 -2.30 -20.16
C ARG A 32 6.64 -3.76 -20.14
N ASN A 33 5.72 -4.71 -19.96
CA ASN A 33 6.01 -6.15 -19.97
C ASN A 33 7.12 -6.63 -19.01
N MET A 34 7.41 -5.89 -17.94
CA MET A 34 8.46 -6.22 -16.97
C MET A 34 8.38 -7.67 -16.43
N ILE A 35 7.18 -8.22 -16.29
CA ILE A 35 6.95 -9.58 -15.78
C ILE A 35 7.49 -10.67 -16.73
N ASN A 36 7.45 -10.42 -18.03
CA ASN A 36 7.87 -11.40 -19.04
C ASN A 36 9.34 -11.22 -19.46
N GLU A 37 9.88 -10.02 -19.27
CA GLU A 37 11.23 -9.66 -19.72
C GLU A 37 12.32 -9.93 -18.66
N PHE A 38 11.95 -9.90 -17.37
CA PHE A 38 12.92 -10.00 -16.28
C PHE A 38 12.67 -11.22 -15.38
N PRO A 39 13.73 -11.78 -14.77
CA PRO A 39 13.59 -12.84 -13.78
C PRO A 39 12.73 -12.42 -12.59
N HIS A 40 12.05 -13.40 -11.98
CA HIS A 40 11.12 -13.19 -10.86
C HIS A 40 11.66 -12.25 -9.77
N ASP A 41 12.88 -12.50 -9.28
CA ASP A 41 13.46 -11.72 -8.17
C ASP A 41 13.81 -10.29 -8.56
N ASP A 42 14.19 -10.07 -9.82
CA ASP A 42 14.46 -8.74 -10.35
C ASP A 42 13.18 -7.93 -10.49
N VAL A 43 12.09 -8.55 -10.95
CA VAL A 43 10.76 -7.92 -11.02
C VAL A 43 10.33 -7.47 -9.62
N LEU A 44 10.42 -8.34 -8.61
CA LEU A 44 10.09 -7.99 -7.22
C LEU A 44 10.98 -6.86 -6.69
N ARG A 45 12.29 -6.93 -6.94
CA ARG A 45 13.25 -5.89 -6.55
C ARG A 45 12.95 -4.55 -7.23
N MET A 46 12.53 -4.58 -8.49
CA MET A 46 12.11 -3.41 -9.25
C MET A 46 10.85 -2.76 -8.66
N CYS A 47 9.82 -3.56 -8.34
CA CYS A 47 8.61 -3.08 -7.69
C CYS A 47 8.90 -2.50 -6.31
N TYR A 48 9.70 -3.20 -5.49
CA TYR A 48 10.13 -2.72 -4.17
C TYR A 48 10.84 -1.36 -4.25
N ARG A 49 11.85 -1.22 -5.12
CA ARG A 49 12.59 0.05 -5.29
C ARG A 49 11.66 1.19 -5.73
N ARG A 50 10.69 0.90 -6.60
CA ARG A 50 9.71 1.90 -7.05
C ARG A 50 8.75 2.31 -5.93
N HIS A 51 8.24 1.37 -5.14
CA HIS A 51 7.48 1.69 -3.94
C HIS A 51 8.26 2.62 -3.01
N MET A 52 9.54 2.32 -2.74
CA MET A 52 10.37 3.15 -1.86
C MET A 52 10.58 4.56 -2.40
N ARG A 53 10.65 4.72 -3.73
CA ARG A 53 10.71 6.04 -4.39
C ARG A 53 9.42 6.84 -4.26
N LEU A 54 8.28 6.19 -3.99
CA LEU A 54 7.01 6.90 -3.75
C LEU A 54 6.95 7.58 -2.39
N LYS A 55 7.79 7.19 -1.41
CA LYS A 55 7.85 7.75 -0.05
C LYS A 55 7.57 9.26 0.04
N PRO A 56 8.29 10.14 -0.68
CA PRO A 56 8.05 11.60 -0.59
C PRO A 56 6.67 12.05 -1.06
N PHE A 57 5.99 11.28 -1.93
CA PHE A 57 4.67 11.60 -2.47
C PHE A 57 3.52 11.04 -1.64
N ILE A 58 3.79 10.11 -0.71
CA ILE A 58 2.76 9.50 0.14
C ILE A 58 2.13 10.54 1.07
N SER A 59 2.96 11.37 1.69
CA SER A 59 2.53 12.41 2.64
C SER A 59 3.64 13.41 2.89
N GLN A 60 3.28 14.63 3.28
CA GLN A 60 4.22 15.61 3.82
C GLN A 60 4.63 15.29 5.27
N ARG A 61 3.84 14.49 6.00
CA ARG A 61 4.12 14.13 7.40
C ARG A 61 5.13 12.98 7.48
N SER A 62 6.25 13.21 8.15
CA SER A 62 7.35 12.24 8.33
C SER A 62 6.85 10.90 8.90
N MET A 63 5.99 10.94 9.91
CA MET A 63 5.42 9.75 10.56
C MET A 63 4.66 8.83 9.57
N ILE A 64 3.89 9.42 8.64
CA ILE A 64 3.17 8.65 7.62
C ILE A 64 4.15 8.06 6.60
N GLN A 65 5.18 8.82 6.21
CA GLN A 65 6.21 8.33 5.30
C GLN A 65 6.98 7.14 5.89
N THR A 66 7.34 7.21 7.18
CA THR A 66 8.00 6.10 7.89
C THR A 66 7.10 4.88 7.95
N THR A 67 5.83 5.05 8.33
CA THR A 67 4.85 3.95 8.35
C THR A 67 4.73 3.27 6.98
N TYR A 68 4.70 4.04 5.90
CA TYR A 68 4.67 3.48 4.55
C TYR A 68 5.93 2.68 4.20
N VAL A 69 7.11 3.18 4.56
CA VAL A 69 8.37 2.47 4.35
C VAL A 69 8.39 1.14 5.10
N ASP A 70 7.98 1.15 6.37
CA ASP A 70 7.97 -0.06 7.21
C ASP A 70 6.96 -1.08 6.71
N TYR A 71 5.78 -0.61 6.29
CA TYR A 71 4.77 -1.42 5.62
C TYR A 71 5.32 -2.07 4.34
N VAL A 72 5.95 -1.32 3.43
CA VAL A 72 6.53 -1.86 2.18
C VAL A 72 7.63 -2.87 2.50
N ARG A 73 8.52 -2.58 3.46
CA ARG A 73 9.57 -3.51 3.89
C ARG A 73 8.99 -4.82 4.40
N TYR A 74 8.01 -4.76 5.28
CA TYR A 74 7.32 -5.93 5.79
C TYR A 74 6.71 -6.77 4.66
N LYS A 75 5.99 -6.12 3.72
CA LYS A 75 5.34 -6.79 2.60
C LYS A 75 6.29 -7.60 1.71
N TYR A 76 7.48 -7.06 1.44
CA TYR A 76 8.44 -7.69 0.54
C TYR A 76 9.41 -8.64 1.25
N LYS A 77 9.71 -8.42 2.54
CA LYS A 77 10.72 -9.19 3.26
C LYS A 77 10.14 -10.26 4.18
N ASN A 78 8.97 -10.02 4.77
CA ASN A 78 8.48 -10.80 5.91
C ASN A 78 7.06 -11.36 5.73
N GLU A 79 6.22 -10.75 4.89
CA GLU A 79 4.82 -11.15 4.80
C GLU A 79 4.61 -12.46 4.04
N ASP A 80 4.17 -13.49 4.77
CA ASP A 80 3.55 -14.69 4.22
C ASP A 80 2.06 -14.44 3.91
N TYR A 81 1.81 -13.90 2.72
CA TYR A 81 0.45 -13.57 2.27
C TYR A 81 -0.46 -14.79 2.07
N PRO A 82 0.02 -15.93 1.50
CA PRO A 82 -0.76 -17.17 1.50
C PRO A 82 -1.20 -17.63 2.89
N LYS A 83 -0.31 -17.55 3.90
CA LYS A 83 -0.66 -17.84 5.30
C LYS A 83 -1.68 -16.86 5.86
N LYS A 84 -1.52 -15.55 5.60
CA LYS A 84 -2.52 -14.53 5.99
C LYS A 84 -3.89 -14.84 5.39
N CYS A 85 -3.96 -15.20 4.10
CA CYS A 85 -5.21 -15.57 3.44
C CYS A 85 -5.83 -16.83 4.08
N ARG A 86 -5.04 -17.89 4.28
CA ARG A 86 -5.50 -19.13 4.93
C ARG A 86 -6.04 -18.87 6.34
N ALA A 87 -5.32 -18.09 7.14
CA ALA A 87 -5.74 -17.74 8.50
C ALA A 87 -7.07 -16.99 8.53
N SER A 88 -7.40 -16.20 7.50
CA SER A 88 -8.68 -15.48 7.44
C SER A 88 -9.90 -16.38 7.23
N GLY A 89 -9.72 -17.60 6.71
CA GLY A 89 -10.83 -18.47 6.28
C GLY A 89 -11.67 -17.91 5.13
N ILE A 90 -11.24 -16.83 4.46
CA ILE A 90 -11.88 -16.33 3.25
C ILE A 90 -11.52 -17.31 2.13
N ALA A 91 -12.56 -17.89 1.50
CA ALA A 91 -12.37 -18.84 0.41
C ALA A 91 -11.50 -18.22 -0.68
N HIS A 92 -10.30 -18.77 -0.87
CA HIS A 92 -9.42 -18.35 -1.93
C HIS A 92 -9.97 -18.96 -3.22
N LYS A 93 -10.69 -18.16 -4.03
CA LYS A 93 -10.70 -18.45 -5.47
C LYS A 93 -9.22 -18.43 -5.87
N THR A 94 -8.72 -19.53 -6.47
CA THR A 94 -7.33 -19.66 -6.91
C THR A 94 -6.87 -18.32 -7.47
N PRO A 95 -5.73 -17.75 -6.99
CA PRO A 95 -5.32 -16.45 -7.45
C PRO A 95 -5.14 -16.55 -8.96
N VAL A 96 -6.01 -15.86 -9.70
CA VAL A 96 -5.96 -15.83 -11.18
C VAL A 96 -4.62 -15.25 -11.65
N GLN A 97 -3.93 -14.53 -10.75
CA GLN A 97 -2.75 -13.77 -11.05
C GLN A 97 -1.52 -14.25 -10.28
N SER A 98 -0.38 -14.20 -10.96
CA SER A 98 0.93 -14.53 -10.39
C SER A 98 1.34 -13.52 -9.30
N VAL A 99 2.24 -13.92 -8.40
CA VAL A 99 2.79 -13.03 -7.36
C VAL A 99 3.38 -11.75 -7.97
N LEU A 100 4.00 -11.87 -9.15
CA LEU A 100 4.58 -10.74 -9.88
C LEU A 100 3.51 -9.76 -10.37
N GLN A 101 2.40 -10.27 -10.91
CA GLN A 101 1.26 -9.46 -11.31
C GLN A 101 0.65 -8.73 -10.12
N GLN A 102 0.51 -9.42 -8.97
CA GLN A 102 0.01 -8.79 -7.76
C GLN A 102 0.91 -7.67 -7.25
N ALA A 103 2.23 -7.87 -7.30
CA ALA A 103 3.21 -6.85 -6.93
C ALA A 103 3.15 -5.63 -7.87
N GLU A 104 3.01 -5.86 -9.18
CA GLU A 104 2.87 -4.79 -10.16
C GLU A 104 1.56 -4.00 -9.96
N LEU A 105 0.43 -4.68 -9.76
CA LEU A 105 -0.87 -4.04 -9.54
C LEU A 105 -0.89 -3.27 -8.22
N SER A 106 -0.27 -3.79 -7.15
CA SER A 106 -0.06 -3.05 -5.90
C SER A 106 0.74 -1.76 -6.12
N LEU A 107 1.79 -1.81 -6.95
CA LEU A 107 2.56 -0.62 -7.28
C LEU A 107 1.72 0.40 -8.06
N ARG A 108 0.96 -0.05 -9.06
CA ARG A 108 0.04 0.80 -9.84
C ARG A 108 -1.03 1.44 -8.96
N PHE A 109 -1.58 0.71 -7.99
CA PHE A 109 -2.52 1.24 -7.01
C PHE A 109 -1.88 2.37 -6.18
N CYS A 110 -0.68 2.15 -5.64
CA CYS A 110 0.04 3.17 -4.87
C CYS A 110 0.43 4.39 -5.73
N LEU A 111 0.79 4.18 -7.00
CA LEU A 111 1.03 5.26 -7.97
C LEU A 111 -0.23 6.11 -8.14
N GLN A 112 -1.38 5.48 -8.41
CA GLN A 112 -2.66 6.16 -8.57
C GLN A 112 -3.03 6.98 -7.32
N ALA A 113 -2.80 6.44 -6.12
CA ALA A 113 -3.07 7.14 -4.86
C ALA A 113 -2.27 8.45 -4.69
N VAL A 114 -1.09 8.55 -5.28
CA VAL A 114 -0.21 9.74 -5.21
C VAL A 114 -0.29 10.64 -6.44
N MET A 115 -1.03 10.24 -7.48
CA MET A 115 -1.21 11.04 -8.69
C MET A 115 -2.10 12.26 -8.46
N GLN A 116 -1.99 13.22 -9.38
CA GLN A 116 -2.89 14.36 -9.52
C GLN A 116 -3.49 14.35 -10.92
N VAL A 117 -4.76 14.77 -11.02
CA VAL A 117 -5.43 14.88 -12.31
C VAL A 117 -4.94 16.13 -13.04
N LYS A 118 -4.63 15.98 -14.33
CA LYS A 118 -4.43 17.11 -15.22
C LYS A 118 -5.77 17.78 -15.47
N LYS A 119 -5.89 19.06 -15.12
CA LYS A 119 -7.11 19.85 -15.37
C LYS A 119 -7.38 19.97 -16.87
N GLY A 120 -8.65 19.94 -17.26
CA GLY A 120 -9.09 20.16 -18.64
C GLY A 120 -8.92 18.95 -19.56
N VAL A 121 -8.84 17.74 -19.01
CA VAL A 121 -8.89 16.49 -19.79
C VAL A 121 -10.31 15.92 -19.75
N SER A 122 -10.71 15.21 -20.81
CA SER A 122 -11.93 14.40 -20.78
C SER A 122 -11.90 13.44 -19.58
N ASP A 123 -13.05 13.21 -18.95
CA ASP A 123 -13.19 12.34 -17.77
C ASP A 123 -12.47 12.80 -16.49
N GLU A 124 -12.05 14.07 -16.40
CA GLU A 124 -11.40 14.65 -15.22
C GLU A 124 -12.12 14.28 -13.92
N ARG A 125 -13.45 14.34 -13.90
CA ARG A 125 -14.25 14.02 -12.71
C ARG A 125 -14.14 12.55 -12.31
N SER A 126 -14.18 11.62 -13.28
CA SER A 126 -14.09 10.18 -13.01
C SER A 126 -12.71 9.82 -12.47
N VAL A 127 -11.66 10.24 -13.18
CA VAL A 127 -10.26 9.98 -12.79
C VAL A 127 -9.94 10.63 -11.44
N SER A 128 -10.46 11.83 -11.16
CA SER A 128 -10.28 12.50 -9.88
C SER A 128 -10.92 11.74 -8.73
N ASN A 129 -12.11 11.16 -8.95
CA ASN A 129 -12.77 10.33 -7.97
C ASN A 129 -11.99 9.05 -7.68
N GLU A 130 -11.50 8.36 -8.72
CA GLU A 130 -10.70 7.15 -8.56
C GLU A 130 -9.40 7.41 -7.80
N ILE A 131 -8.65 8.46 -8.17
CA ILE A 131 -7.43 8.87 -7.45
C ILE A 131 -7.74 9.19 -5.98
N ARG A 132 -8.84 9.91 -5.73
CA ARG A 132 -9.26 10.24 -4.36
C ARG A 132 -9.60 8.99 -3.55
N LEU A 133 -10.29 8.02 -4.14
CA LEU A 133 -10.62 6.74 -3.51
C LEU A 133 -9.35 5.94 -3.19
N SER A 134 -8.45 5.76 -4.16
CA SER A 134 -7.16 5.07 -3.94
C SER A 134 -6.34 5.74 -2.84
N ARG A 135 -6.31 7.08 -2.80
CA ARG A 135 -5.64 7.85 -1.75
C ARG A 135 -6.23 7.62 -0.37
N ASN A 136 -7.56 7.62 -0.26
CA ASN A 136 -8.24 7.38 1.01
C ASN A 136 -8.01 5.94 1.50
N MET A 137 -8.10 4.96 0.60
CA MET A 137 -7.80 3.56 0.90
C MET A 137 -6.34 3.38 1.37
N LEU A 138 -5.36 3.95 0.66
CA LEU A 138 -3.96 3.90 1.06
C LEU A 138 -3.74 4.52 2.44
N LYS A 139 -4.36 5.67 2.73
CA LYS A 139 -4.29 6.29 4.05
C LYS A 139 -4.88 5.41 5.15
N ASN A 140 -6.00 4.73 4.88
CA ASN A 140 -6.61 3.81 5.84
C ASN A 140 -5.71 2.61 6.11
N ILE A 141 -5.09 2.03 5.07
CA ILE A 141 -4.08 0.97 5.23
C ILE A 141 -2.95 1.46 6.13
N LEU A 142 -2.38 2.64 5.85
CA LEU A 142 -1.30 3.19 6.66
C LEU A 142 -1.69 3.51 8.10
N ALA A 143 -2.92 3.98 8.34
CA ALA A 143 -3.42 4.20 9.69
C ALA A 143 -3.50 2.89 10.50
N ILE A 144 -3.99 1.82 9.87
CA ILE A 144 -4.07 0.50 10.50
C ILE A 144 -2.67 -0.10 10.73
N GLU A 145 -1.75 0.09 9.78
CA GLU A 145 -0.37 -0.37 9.94
C GLU A 145 0.37 0.40 11.03
N HIS A 146 0.09 1.69 11.19
CA HIS A 146 0.59 2.48 12.32
C HIS A 146 0.05 1.96 13.65
N GLU A 147 -1.24 1.65 13.74
CA GLU A 147 -1.85 1.11 14.97
C GLU A 147 -1.28 -0.27 15.31
N LYS A 148 -1.09 -1.15 14.31
CA LYS A 148 -0.38 -2.42 14.51
C LYS A 148 1.03 -2.20 15.05
N ALA A 149 1.79 -1.26 14.49
CA ALA A 149 3.14 -0.96 14.96
C ALA A 149 3.15 -0.47 16.41
N LYS A 150 2.18 0.38 16.79
CA LYS A 150 2.00 0.84 18.18
C LYS A 150 1.69 -0.31 19.14
N LEU A 151 0.76 -1.19 18.78
CA LEU A 151 0.43 -2.37 19.59
C LEU A 151 1.63 -3.33 19.71
N ILE A 152 2.38 -3.54 18.62
CA ILE A 152 3.61 -4.33 18.65
C ILE A 152 4.64 -3.70 19.58
N ALA A 153 4.85 -2.38 19.51
CA ALA A 153 5.80 -1.69 20.39
C ALA A 153 5.44 -1.81 21.88
N GLN A 154 4.14 -1.83 22.21
CA GLN A 154 3.68 -2.01 23.60
C GLN A 154 3.98 -3.40 24.17
N ASN A 155 3.83 -4.46 23.37
CA ASN A 155 4.17 -5.83 23.79
C ASN A 155 4.68 -6.66 22.60
N PRO A 156 5.98 -6.55 22.25
CA PRO A 156 6.52 -7.17 21.04
C PRO A 156 6.42 -8.70 21.07
N ARG A 157 6.70 -9.31 22.23
CA ARG A 157 6.73 -10.77 22.40
C ARG A 157 5.36 -11.41 22.15
N GLN A 158 4.27 -10.71 22.50
CA GLN A 158 2.92 -11.20 22.30
C GLN A 158 2.31 -10.76 20.96
N ASN A 159 2.43 -9.48 20.63
CA ASN A 159 1.66 -8.88 19.54
C ASN A 159 2.30 -9.11 18.17
N TYR A 160 3.63 -9.21 18.09
CA TYR A 160 4.29 -9.48 16.81
C TYR A 160 3.90 -10.85 16.24
N PRO A 161 3.97 -11.97 16.99
CA PRO A 161 3.53 -13.27 16.47
C PRO A 161 2.05 -13.26 16.04
N ILE A 162 1.18 -12.62 16.83
CA ILE A 162 -0.26 -12.55 16.52
C ILE A 162 -0.51 -11.76 15.23
N LEU A 163 0.09 -10.57 15.09
CA LEU A 163 -0.23 -9.61 14.03
C LEU A 163 0.57 -9.81 12.73
N ARG A 164 1.79 -10.37 12.80
CA ARG A 164 2.75 -10.41 11.68
C ARG A 164 3.19 -11.81 11.25
N GLU A 165 3.06 -12.84 12.09
CA GLU A 165 3.56 -14.19 11.75
C GLU A 165 2.44 -15.23 11.64
N ALA A 166 1.61 -15.34 12.68
CA ALA A 166 0.54 -16.34 12.76
C ALA A 166 -0.78 -15.82 12.16
N PHE A 167 -1.01 -14.51 12.22
CA PHE A 167 -2.28 -13.89 11.82
C PHE A 167 -3.48 -14.50 12.57
N SER A 168 -3.31 -14.91 13.82
CA SER A 168 -4.38 -15.58 14.58
C SER A 168 -5.58 -14.68 14.84
N TYR A 169 -5.38 -13.36 14.92
CA TYR A 169 -6.45 -12.38 15.12
C TYR A 169 -7.45 -12.28 13.95
N ILE A 170 -7.09 -12.66 12.72
CA ILE A 170 -8.03 -12.62 11.58
C ILE A 170 -8.88 -13.88 11.42
N SER A 171 -8.59 -14.90 12.23
CA SER A 171 -9.29 -16.18 12.23
C SER A 171 -10.81 -16.01 12.41
N PRO A 172 -11.63 -16.84 11.75
CA PRO A 172 -13.06 -16.94 12.07
C PRO A 172 -13.31 -17.19 13.56
N THR A 173 -12.44 -17.95 14.24
CA THR A 173 -12.57 -18.30 15.66
C THR A 173 -11.98 -17.28 16.63
N ALA A 174 -11.37 -16.18 16.14
CA ALA A 174 -10.70 -15.19 16.98
C ALA A 174 -11.63 -14.55 18.03
N HIS A 175 -12.92 -14.41 17.73
CA HIS A 175 -13.94 -13.88 18.65
C HIS A 175 -14.12 -14.71 19.93
N LYS A 176 -13.67 -15.97 19.94
CA LYS A 176 -13.76 -16.85 21.11
C LYS A 176 -12.64 -16.62 22.13
N SER A 177 -11.59 -15.91 21.75
CA SER A 177 -10.45 -15.63 22.63
C SER A 177 -10.54 -14.19 23.17
N SER A 178 -10.65 -14.04 24.48
CA SER A 178 -10.65 -12.73 25.15
C SER A 178 -9.41 -11.90 24.77
N LEU A 179 -8.27 -12.55 24.61
CA LEU A 179 -7.02 -11.93 24.17
C LEU A 179 -7.13 -11.34 22.76
N LEU A 180 -7.81 -12.02 21.84
CA LEU A 180 -7.91 -11.61 20.44
C LEU A 180 -9.03 -10.61 20.18
N LEU A 181 -10.03 -10.52 21.07
CA LEU A 181 -11.13 -9.56 20.97
C LEU A 181 -10.65 -8.10 20.87
N ARG A 182 -9.52 -7.75 21.51
CA ARG A 182 -8.94 -6.40 21.42
C ARG A 182 -8.49 -6.02 20.01
N PHE A 183 -8.29 -6.99 19.12
CA PHE A 183 -7.89 -6.76 17.73
C PHE A 183 -9.06 -6.74 16.75
N ASN A 184 -10.31 -6.70 17.22
CA ASN A 184 -11.48 -6.85 16.36
C ASN A 184 -11.55 -5.81 15.23
N ALA A 185 -11.20 -4.55 15.51
CA ALA A 185 -11.15 -3.51 14.48
C ALA A 185 -10.11 -3.80 13.39
N LEU A 186 -8.92 -4.29 13.77
CA LEU A 186 -7.88 -4.71 12.83
C LEU A 186 -8.34 -5.93 12.03
N ARG A 187 -9.01 -6.88 12.69
CA ARG A 187 -9.55 -8.08 12.08
C ARG A 187 -10.51 -7.75 10.95
N GLU A 188 -11.51 -6.90 11.20
CA GLU A 188 -12.48 -6.52 10.18
C GLU A 188 -11.82 -5.77 9.02
N PHE A 189 -10.90 -4.85 9.31
CA PHE A 189 -10.15 -4.15 8.28
C PHE A 189 -9.33 -5.09 7.39
N ASP A 190 -8.52 -5.97 7.99
CA ASP A 190 -7.66 -6.88 7.23
C ASP A 190 -8.46 -7.90 6.43
N ARG A 191 -9.61 -8.36 6.93
CA ARG A 191 -10.52 -9.23 6.17
C ARG A 191 -11.08 -8.50 4.95
N CYS A 192 -11.50 -7.24 5.10
CA CYS A 192 -11.91 -6.40 3.98
C CYS A 192 -10.77 -6.17 2.98
N LEU A 193 -9.55 -5.92 3.47
CA LEU A 193 -8.36 -5.74 2.62
C LEU A 193 -8.00 -7.00 1.84
N ILE A 194 -8.13 -8.19 2.44
CA ILE A 194 -7.93 -9.46 1.73
C ILE A 194 -8.95 -9.61 0.59
N ARG A 195 -10.23 -9.32 0.84
CA ARG A 195 -11.26 -9.35 -0.21
C ARG A 195 -10.99 -8.32 -1.31
N PHE A 196 -10.60 -7.12 -0.93
CA PHE A 196 -10.21 -6.08 -1.88
C PHE A 196 -9.05 -6.53 -2.78
N ASN A 197 -8.00 -7.11 -2.18
CA ASN A 197 -6.86 -7.67 -2.89
C ASN A 197 -7.28 -8.78 -3.86
N MET A 198 -8.20 -9.67 -3.45
CA MET A 198 -8.73 -10.71 -4.33
C MET A 198 -9.51 -10.13 -5.51
N CYS A 199 -10.27 -9.05 -5.30
CA CYS A 199 -11.03 -8.39 -6.38
C CYS A 199 -10.12 -7.62 -7.35
N MET A 200 -9.12 -6.90 -6.83
CA MET A 200 -8.24 -6.03 -7.62
C MET A 200 -7.00 -6.75 -8.16
N GLY A 201 -6.76 -7.98 -7.71
CA GLY A 201 -5.53 -8.69 -8.02
C GLY A 201 -4.30 -8.07 -7.36
N THR A 202 -4.47 -7.28 -6.30
CA THR A 202 -3.37 -6.63 -5.59
C THR A 202 -2.88 -7.48 -4.42
N LYS A 203 -1.71 -7.12 -3.89
CA LYS A 203 -1.21 -7.55 -2.58
C LYS A 203 -0.86 -6.32 -1.74
N LEU A 204 -1.89 -5.60 -1.31
CA LEU A 204 -1.84 -4.52 -0.30
C LEU A 204 -1.96 -5.11 1.12
#